data_AF-A0A1X9SYP9-F1
#
_entry.id   AF-A0A1X9SYP9-F1
#
_cell.length_a   1.000
_cell.length_b   1.000
_cell.length_c   1.000
_cell.angle_alpha   90.00
_cell.angle_beta   90.00
_cell.angle_gamma   90.00
#
_symmetry.space_group_name_H-M   'P 1'
#
loop_
_entity.id
_entity.type
_entity.pdbx_description
1 polymer ?
#
loop_
_entity_poly.entity_id
_entity_poly.type
_entity_poly.pdbx_seq_one_letter_code
_entity_poly.pdbx_strand_id
1 'polypeptide(L)'
;MVQLKDINFIGYGDIASNNIFSAVKQNQNERSQNELESLDKNIDSLTNTSIKVNFNESTFKNQVYFKDETSGEFIKIGLSDENLAKLQRVFGKQDFFTKSDGSQILSGKAESFVAGWFGDIAYKRGYASSDVNGDGYLSQDELANTNSGFTAHGMYYIGLKVAVTDSTETYMKYSSDFQAKHKTMSSAGKYASDSIEKELNKTIQNDKNSDGSLTYGELMDKSESEQDVTDVINYMLKYGLTEPVELGEDLLAKALLQQFMGGVSSLNAEQKEILAKAGLLMDENTQDLSSVIKNIEANIENSKIDFKV
;
A
#
# COMPACT_ATOMS: atom_id res chain seq x y z
N MET A 1 -17.34 -24.77 -2.26
CA MET A 1 -16.29 -23.78 -1.91
C MET A 1 -14.95 -24.35 -2.37
N VAL A 2 -14.26 -23.66 -3.27
CA VAL A 2 -12.86 -23.96 -3.59
C VAL A 2 -12.06 -23.68 -2.33
N GLN A 3 -11.31 -24.66 -1.81
CA GLN A 3 -10.35 -24.38 -0.76
C GLN A 3 -9.19 -23.61 -1.40
N LEU A 4 -9.11 -22.31 -1.15
CA LEU A 4 -8.11 -21.39 -1.74
C LEU A 4 -6.69 -21.58 -1.17
N LYS A 5 -6.44 -22.67 -0.44
CA LYS A 5 -5.14 -22.96 0.20
C LYS A 5 -3.99 -23.22 -0.79
N ASP A 6 -4.28 -23.29 -2.08
CA ASP A 6 -3.29 -23.58 -3.13
C ASP A 6 -3.29 -22.55 -4.27
N ILE A 7 -3.68 -21.29 -4.02
CA ILE A 7 -3.49 -20.25 -5.04
C ILE A 7 -2.01 -19.93 -5.16
N ASN A 8 -1.49 -19.98 -6.39
CA ASN A 8 -0.19 -19.43 -6.73
C ASN A 8 -0.32 -17.92 -6.97
N PHE A 9 0.37 -17.13 -6.17
CA PHE A 9 0.36 -15.66 -6.25
C PHE A 9 1.60 -15.15 -6.97
N ILE A 10 1.38 -14.27 -7.93
CA ILE A 10 2.42 -13.77 -8.84
C ILE A 10 2.28 -12.25 -8.97
N GLY A 11 3.41 -11.58 -9.15
CA GLY A 11 3.44 -10.14 -9.44
C GLY A 11 3.56 -9.25 -8.21
N TYR A 12 3.63 -9.82 -6.98
CA TYR A 12 3.91 -9.03 -5.78
C TYR A 12 5.20 -8.19 -5.93
N GLY A 13 6.26 -8.77 -6.51
CA GLY A 13 7.51 -8.05 -6.73
C GLY A 13 7.35 -6.84 -7.65
N ASP A 14 6.44 -6.90 -8.61
CA ASP A 14 6.19 -5.83 -9.58
C ASP A 14 5.39 -4.68 -8.93
N ILE A 15 4.44 -5.00 -8.06
CA ILE A 15 3.60 -3.99 -7.39
C ILE A 15 4.21 -3.46 -6.09
N ALA A 16 5.16 -4.18 -5.47
CA ALA A 16 5.70 -3.82 -4.15
C ALA A 16 6.33 -2.42 -4.11
N SER A 17 6.93 -1.96 -5.22
CA SER A 17 7.51 -0.62 -5.34
C SER A 17 6.52 0.46 -5.76
N ASN A 18 5.26 0.12 -6.05
CA ASN A 18 4.28 1.11 -6.46
C ASN A 18 3.99 2.07 -5.31
N ASN A 19 4.04 3.37 -5.61
CA ASN A 19 3.70 4.40 -4.65
C ASN A 19 2.20 4.41 -4.35
N ILE A 20 1.86 4.35 -3.07
CA ILE A 20 0.48 4.36 -2.56
C ILE A 20 0.15 5.73 -1.99
N PHE A 21 0.90 6.21 -1.00
CA PHE A 21 0.66 7.52 -0.39
C PHE A 21 1.92 8.38 -0.45
N SER A 22 1.75 9.69 -0.51
CA SER A 22 2.90 10.60 -0.53
C SER A 22 2.62 11.85 0.28
N ALA A 23 3.59 12.20 1.11
CA ALA A 23 3.60 13.43 1.88
C ALA A 23 3.30 14.63 0.97
N VAL A 24 2.45 15.53 1.44
CA VAL A 24 2.21 16.79 0.76
C VAL A 24 3.49 17.60 0.81
N LYS A 25 3.84 18.24 -0.29
CA LYS A 25 5.03 19.10 -0.35
C LYS A 25 4.84 20.30 0.57
N GLN A 26 5.74 20.44 1.54
CA GLN A 26 5.82 21.58 2.46
C GLN A 26 7.12 22.34 2.21
N ASN A 27 7.14 23.65 2.45
CA ASN A 27 8.39 24.39 2.50
C ASN A 27 9.18 24.00 3.75
N GLN A 28 10.51 24.12 3.64
CA GLN A 28 11.38 23.91 4.79
C GLN A 28 11.50 25.24 5.53
N ASN A 29 10.87 25.32 6.70
CA ASN A 29 10.94 26.49 7.56
C ASN A 29 12.08 26.31 8.55
N GLU A 30 13.27 26.79 8.19
CA GLU A 30 14.38 26.92 9.12
C GLU A 30 14.12 28.09 10.07
N ARG A 31 13.78 27.77 11.31
CA ARG A 31 13.48 28.78 12.33
C ARG A 31 14.74 29.20 13.05
N SER A 32 14.92 30.51 13.21
CA SER A 32 15.99 31.04 14.04
C SER A 32 15.74 30.74 15.52
N GLN A 33 16.80 30.74 16.33
CA GLN A 33 16.67 30.52 17.78
C GLN A 33 15.73 31.54 18.44
N ASN A 34 15.81 32.83 18.06
CA ASN A 34 14.91 33.86 18.59
C ASN A 34 13.43 33.61 18.25
N GLU A 35 13.15 33.05 17.08
CA GLU A 35 11.80 32.67 16.67
C GLU A 35 11.29 31.49 17.50
N LEU A 36 12.11 30.46 17.71
CA LEU A 36 11.78 29.29 18.53
C LEU A 36 11.51 29.67 19.99
N GLU A 37 12.33 30.53 20.58
CA GLU A 37 12.12 31.06 21.94
C GLU A 37 10.86 31.93 22.06
N SER A 38 10.47 32.59 20.96
CA SER A 38 9.22 33.36 20.90
C SER A 38 7.99 32.46 20.77
N LEU A 39 8.12 31.35 20.02
CA LEU A 39 7.08 30.34 19.88
C LEU A 39 6.86 29.58 21.19
N ASP A 40 7.90 29.16 21.92
CA ASP A 40 7.77 28.45 23.21
C ASP A 40 6.80 29.16 24.17
N LYS A 41 6.82 30.50 24.18
CA LYS A 41 5.96 31.33 25.04
C LYS A 41 4.49 31.38 24.63
N ASN A 42 4.17 31.17 23.36
CA ASN A 42 2.85 31.50 22.81
C ASN A 42 2.19 30.39 21.97
N ILE A 43 2.93 29.34 21.57
CA ILE A 43 2.47 28.38 20.56
C ILE A 43 1.20 27.62 20.97
N ASP A 44 1.01 27.35 22.26
CA ASP A 44 -0.21 26.70 22.76
C ASP A 44 -1.47 27.52 22.50
N SER A 45 -1.37 28.85 22.42
CA SER A 45 -2.49 29.72 22.02
C SER A 45 -2.76 29.69 20.51
N LEU A 46 -1.75 29.32 19.71
CA LEU A 46 -1.81 29.26 18.25
C LEU A 46 -2.34 27.91 17.73
N THR A 47 -2.41 26.89 18.59
CA THR A 47 -2.89 25.54 18.27
C THR A 47 -4.39 25.35 18.46
N ASN A 48 -5.18 26.43 18.55
CA ASN A 48 -6.64 26.32 18.52
C ASN A 48 -7.11 26.13 17.08
N THR A 49 -6.86 24.94 16.56
CA THR A 49 -7.02 24.57 15.16
C THR A 49 -8.47 24.24 14.83
N SER A 50 -8.83 24.44 13.57
CA SER A 50 -10.08 23.93 12.99
C SER A 50 -10.06 22.39 12.88
N ILE A 51 -8.86 21.82 12.71
CA ILE A 51 -8.62 20.38 12.67
C ILE A 51 -8.43 19.87 14.09
N LYS A 52 -9.40 19.10 14.59
CA LYS A 52 -9.35 18.58 15.95
C LYS A 52 -8.47 17.34 16.00
N VAL A 53 -7.51 17.40 16.90
CA VAL A 53 -6.69 16.27 17.29
C VAL A 53 -6.81 16.24 18.81
N ASN A 54 -7.36 15.16 19.36
CA ASN A 54 -7.69 15.10 20.78
C ASN A 54 -6.42 14.90 21.63
N PHE A 55 -5.71 15.99 21.92
CA PHE A 55 -4.47 15.95 22.71
C PHE A 55 -4.69 15.58 24.17
N ASN A 56 -5.84 15.96 24.73
CA ASN A 56 -6.12 15.73 26.14
C ASN A 56 -6.26 14.23 26.44
N GLU A 57 -6.56 13.43 25.43
CA GLU A 57 -6.68 11.98 25.48
C GLU A 57 -5.60 11.27 24.63
N SER A 58 -4.55 12.00 24.24
CA SER A 58 -3.44 11.43 23.48
C SER A 58 -2.79 10.29 24.25
N THR A 59 -2.67 9.15 23.58
CA THR A 59 -1.97 7.98 24.15
C THR A 59 -0.44 8.10 24.01
N PHE A 60 0.04 9.10 23.28
CA PHE A 60 1.46 9.31 22.99
C PHE A 60 2.03 10.45 23.82
N LYS A 61 3.12 10.16 24.53
CA LYS A 61 3.71 11.11 25.48
C LYS A 61 4.49 12.25 24.81
N ASN A 62 5.04 12.01 23.63
CA ASN A 62 5.90 12.99 22.97
C ASN A 62 5.07 13.98 22.15
N GLN A 63 4.74 15.10 22.76
CA GLN A 63 4.03 16.17 22.08
C GLN A 63 4.99 16.95 21.20
N VAL A 64 4.63 17.11 19.92
CA VAL A 64 5.38 17.91 18.96
C VAL A 64 4.49 18.99 18.35
N TYR A 65 5.10 20.11 17.98
CA TYR A 65 4.43 21.23 17.34
C TYR A 65 5.05 21.48 15.98
N PHE A 66 4.23 21.73 14.98
CA PHE A 66 4.67 22.09 13.63
C PHE A 66 3.64 23.01 12.98
N LYS A 67 4.07 23.74 11.96
CA LYS A 67 3.15 24.50 11.13
C LYS A 67 2.67 23.63 9.97
N ASP A 68 1.36 23.49 9.81
CA ASP A 68 0.80 22.97 8.56
C ASP A 68 0.64 24.14 7.58
N GLU A 69 1.27 24.05 6.41
CA GLU A 69 1.20 25.14 5.43
C GLU A 69 -0.12 25.19 4.67
N THR A 70 -0.88 24.09 4.68
CA THR A 70 -2.16 24.02 3.96
C THR A 70 -3.21 24.91 4.63
N SER A 71 -3.36 24.78 5.95
CA SER A 71 -4.23 25.62 6.78
C SER A 71 -3.54 26.89 7.26
N GLY A 72 -2.21 26.88 7.36
CA GLY A 72 -1.41 27.94 7.98
C GLY A 72 -1.41 27.90 9.51
N GLU A 73 -2.11 26.94 10.12
CA GLU A 73 -2.26 26.78 11.56
C GLU A 73 -1.06 26.03 12.17
N PHE A 74 -0.79 26.28 13.45
CA PHE A 74 0.12 25.43 14.21
C PHE A 74 -0.63 24.21 14.73
N ILE A 75 -0.10 23.04 14.43
CA ILE A 75 -0.62 21.76 14.86
C ILE A 75 0.24 21.27 16.01
N LYS A 76 -0.41 20.84 17.09
CA LYS A 76 0.19 19.99 18.12
C LYS A 76 -0.09 18.53 17.75
N ILE A 77 0.75 17.55 18.08
CA ILE A 77 0.41 16.12 17.92
C ILE A 77 1.31 15.24 18.78
N GLY A 78 0.79 14.11 19.26
CA GLY A 78 1.58 13.11 19.94
C GLY A 78 2.29 12.16 18.97
N LEU A 79 3.57 11.88 19.22
CA LEU A 79 4.36 10.86 18.54
C LEU A 79 4.78 9.76 19.52
N SER A 80 4.86 8.52 19.03
CA SER A 80 5.45 7.41 19.77
C SER A 80 6.95 7.66 20.04
N ASP A 81 7.49 7.00 21.06
CA ASP A 81 8.91 7.10 21.40
C ASP A 81 9.79 6.64 20.23
N GLU A 82 9.37 5.58 19.53
CA GLU A 82 10.05 5.02 18.37
C GLU A 82 10.08 6.01 17.19
N ASN A 83 8.94 6.64 16.89
CA ASN A 83 8.82 7.59 15.81
C ASN A 83 9.61 8.87 16.09
N LEU A 84 9.53 9.43 17.31
CA LEU A 84 10.35 10.59 17.66
C LEU A 84 11.85 10.27 17.54
N ALA A 85 12.28 9.13 18.07
CA ALA A 85 13.68 8.70 17.99
C ALA A 85 14.14 8.45 16.54
N LYS A 86 13.26 7.91 15.69
CA LYS A 86 13.52 7.73 14.25
C LYS A 86 13.71 9.07 13.57
N LEU A 87 12.79 10.02 13.74
CA LEU A 87 12.85 11.34 13.12
C LEU A 87 14.11 12.10 13.55
N GLN A 88 14.46 12.08 14.85
CA GLN A 88 15.69 12.71 15.35
C GLN A 88 16.96 12.09 14.76
N ARG A 89 16.95 10.79 14.45
CA ARG A 89 18.08 10.09 13.81
C ARG A 89 18.21 10.47 12.33
N VAL A 90 17.08 10.56 11.62
CA VAL A 90 17.05 10.84 10.18
C VAL A 90 17.36 12.30 9.89
N PHE A 91 16.73 13.23 10.61
CA PHE A 91 16.81 14.67 10.33
C PHE A 91 17.82 15.40 11.21
N GLY A 92 18.25 14.80 12.32
CA GLY A 92 19.17 15.40 13.27
C GLY A 92 18.45 16.23 14.33
N LYS A 93 19.06 16.33 15.52
CA LYS A 93 18.44 16.96 16.69
C LYS A 93 18.29 18.48 16.58
N GLN A 94 19.01 19.12 15.66
CA GLN A 94 18.90 20.57 15.44
C GLN A 94 17.53 20.99 14.90
N ASP A 95 16.79 20.08 14.28
CA ASP A 95 15.43 20.30 13.78
C ASP A 95 14.36 20.14 14.90
N PHE A 96 14.79 19.98 16.16
CA PHE A 96 13.93 19.75 17.32
C PHE A 96 14.30 20.70 18.45
N PHE A 97 13.43 21.67 18.72
CA PHE A 97 13.58 22.58 19.85
C PHE A 97 12.77 22.07 21.04
N THR A 98 13.44 21.77 22.16
CA THR A 98 12.77 21.34 23.39
C THR A 98 12.23 22.55 24.16
N LYS A 99 10.90 22.61 24.30
CA LYS A 99 10.18 23.58 25.14
C LYS A 99 10.49 23.36 26.62
N SER A 100 10.18 24.37 27.43
CA SER A 100 10.31 24.31 28.89
C SER A 100 9.49 23.19 29.55
N ASP A 101 8.37 22.78 28.93
CA ASP A 101 7.50 21.69 29.38
C ASP A 101 7.94 20.29 28.87
N GLY A 102 9.04 20.22 28.11
CA GLY A 102 9.61 18.98 27.53
C GLY A 102 9.07 18.58 26.15
N SER A 103 7.99 19.22 25.67
CA SER A 103 7.49 19.02 24.31
C SER A 103 8.42 19.64 23.27
N GLN A 104 8.25 19.31 21.98
CA GLN A 104 9.20 19.69 20.93
C GLN A 104 8.54 20.60 19.88
N ILE A 105 9.18 21.70 19.50
CA ILE A 105 8.83 22.46 18.30
C ILE A 105 9.72 21.97 17.16
N LEU A 106 9.10 21.44 16.10
CA LEU A 106 9.81 20.98 14.91
C LEU A 106 10.23 22.16 14.04
N SER A 107 11.32 22.01 13.31
CA SER A 107 11.77 22.96 12.28
C SER A 107 12.41 22.23 11.11
N GLY A 108 12.79 22.97 10.07
CA GLY A 108 13.61 22.45 8.97
C GLY A 108 12.99 21.26 8.26
N LYS A 109 13.76 20.18 8.11
CA LYS A 109 13.35 18.97 7.39
C LYS A 109 12.41 18.12 8.23
N ALA A 110 12.61 18.04 9.54
CA ALA A 110 11.71 17.28 10.41
C ALA A 110 10.29 17.86 10.40
N GLU A 111 10.16 19.20 10.46
CA GLU A 111 8.85 19.85 10.31
C GLU A 111 8.25 19.54 8.93
N SER A 112 8.99 19.78 7.85
CA SER A 112 8.50 19.59 6.48
C SER A 112 8.00 18.16 6.24
N PHE A 113 8.70 17.16 6.77
CA PHE A 113 8.32 15.75 6.68
C PHE A 113 7.05 15.43 7.47
N VAL A 114 6.98 15.82 8.76
CA VAL A 114 5.83 15.54 9.62
C VAL A 114 4.59 16.30 9.13
N ALA A 115 4.74 17.57 8.78
CA ALA A 115 3.67 18.40 8.22
C ALA A 115 3.20 17.87 6.85
N GLY A 116 4.11 17.32 6.05
CA GLY A 116 3.78 16.70 4.77
C GLY A 116 2.89 15.46 4.92
N TRP A 117 3.25 14.56 5.84
CA TRP A 117 2.42 13.39 6.15
C TRP A 117 1.10 13.76 6.84
N PHE A 118 1.12 14.75 7.74
CA PHE A 118 -0.10 15.29 8.31
C PHE A 118 -1.04 15.82 7.22
N GLY A 119 -0.52 16.59 6.26
CA GLY A 119 -1.32 17.12 5.16
C GLY A 119 -1.91 16.04 4.24
N ASP A 120 -1.18 14.95 3.99
CA ASP A 120 -1.73 13.81 3.28
C ASP A 120 -2.92 13.20 4.03
N ILE A 121 -2.75 12.92 5.32
CA ILE A 121 -3.77 12.28 6.16
C ILE A 121 -5.00 13.20 6.33
N ALA A 122 -4.77 14.45 6.72
CA ALA A 122 -5.83 15.41 6.98
C ALA A 122 -6.64 15.71 5.72
N TYR A 123 -5.98 15.91 4.57
CA TYR A 123 -6.62 16.50 3.38
C TYR A 123 -6.81 15.53 2.22
N LYS A 124 -5.78 14.77 1.80
CA LYS A 124 -5.91 13.84 0.67
C LYS A 124 -6.70 12.59 1.07
N ARG A 125 -6.34 12.02 2.22
CA ARG A 125 -7.06 10.91 2.85
C ARG A 125 -8.33 11.39 3.57
N GLY A 126 -8.48 12.71 3.75
CA GLY A 126 -9.74 13.36 4.12
C GLY A 126 -10.16 13.13 5.57
N TYR A 127 -9.22 12.90 6.49
CA TYR A 127 -9.56 12.72 7.91
C TYR A 127 -10.20 13.97 8.50
N ALA A 128 -9.67 15.16 8.18
CA ALA A 128 -10.18 16.42 8.73
C ALA A 128 -11.61 16.71 8.28
N SER A 129 -11.98 16.35 7.05
CA SER A 129 -13.36 16.51 6.55
C SER A 129 -14.29 15.38 6.99
N SER A 130 -13.74 14.25 7.43
CA SER A 130 -14.51 13.08 7.84
C SER A 130 -14.89 13.09 9.30
N ASP A 131 -14.11 13.75 10.17
CA ASP A 131 -14.46 14.05 11.57
C ASP A 131 -15.55 15.14 11.60
N VAL A 132 -16.81 14.73 11.44
CA VAL A 132 -17.95 15.64 11.29
C VAL A 132 -18.35 16.23 12.64
N ASN A 133 -18.20 15.45 13.72
CA ASN A 133 -18.54 15.90 15.06
C ASN A 133 -17.42 16.75 15.70
N GLY A 134 -16.20 16.73 15.15
CA GLY A 134 -15.06 17.53 15.58
C GLY A 134 -14.52 17.08 16.94
N ASP A 135 -14.58 15.79 17.27
CA ASP A 135 -14.07 15.26 18.53
C ASP A 135 -12.61 14.78 18.45
N GLY A 136 -12.01 14.79 17.25
CA GLY A 136 -10.63 14.39 17.00
C GLY A 136 -10.43 12.87 16.85
N TYR A 137 -11.50 12.10 16.93
CA TYR A 137 -11.58 10.69 16.58
C TYR A 137 -12.56 10.49 15.41
N LEU A 138 -12.44 9.37 14.72
CA LEU A 138 -13.36 8.98 13.67
C LEU A 138 -14.13 7.75 14.14
N SER A 139 -15.44 7.92 14.32
CA SER A 139 -16.36 6.80 14.42
C SER A 139 -16.28 5.90 13.18
N GLN A 140 -16.86 4.69 13.22
CA GLN A 140 -16.82 3.79 12.05
C GLN A 140 -17.43 4.43 10.78
N ASP A 141 -18.50 5.21 10.94
CA ASP A 141 -19.17 5.88 9.83
C ASP A 141 -18.32 7.03 9.26
N GLU A 142 -17.64 7.77 10.13
CA GLU A 142 -16.69 8.83 9.71
C GLU A 142 -15.46 8.23 9.06
N LEU A 143 -14.89 7.18 9.63
CA LEU A 143 -13.73 6.48 9.09
C LEU A 143 -14.01 5.91 7.70
N ALA A 144 -15.24 5.44 7.46
CA ALA A 144 -15.69 4.96 6.15
C ALA A 144 -15.78 6.06 5.07
N ASN A 145 -15.70 7.33 5.47
CA ASN A 145 -15.62 8.47 4.54
C ASN A 145 -14.20 8.87 4.17
N THR A 146 -13.18 8.31 4.81
CA THR A 146 -11.77 8.57 4.46
C THR A 146 -11.37 7.89 3.15
N ASN A 147 -10.37 8.44 2.48
CA ASN A 147 -9.72 7.87 1.29
C ASN A 147 -8.46 7.08 1.70
N SER A 148 -8.60 6.18 2.68
CA SER A 148 -7.49 5.38 3.23
C SER A 148 -7.30 4.03 2.55
N GLY A 149 -8.24 3.61 1.69
CA GLY A 149 -8.17 2.33 1.00
C GLY A 149 -7.12 2.34 -0.10
N PHE A 150 -6.50 1.17 -0.28
CA PHE A 150 -5.63 0.86 -1.41
C PHE A 150 -5.72 -0.64 -1.68
N THR A 151 -5.46 -1.07 -2.91
CA THR A 151 -5.52 -2.50 -3.26
C THR A 151 -4.56 -2.82 -4.40
N ALA A 152 -4.14 -4.08 -4.46
CA ALA A 152 -3.61 -4.65 -5.68
C ALA A 152 -4.76 -4.98 -6.64
N HIS A 153 -4.51 -4.84 -7.93
CA HIS A 153 -5.37 -5.28 -9.02
C HIS A 153 -4.67 -6.31 -9.88
N GLY A 154 -5.47 -7.08 -10.60
CA GLY A 154 -4.99 -8.00 -11.62
C GLY A 154 -6.02 -9.07 -11.94
N MET A 155 -5.55 -10.23 -12.41
CA MET A 155 -6.40 -11.30 -12.93
C MET A 155 -6.37 -12.53 -12.03
N TYR A 156 -7.56 -13.08 -11.78
CA TYR A 156 -7.75 -14.24 -10.92
C TYR A 156 -8.32 -15.42 -11.69
N TYR A 157 -7.47 -16.40 -11.95
CA TYR A 157 -7.81 -17.61 -12.70
C TYR A 157 -8.14 -18.72 -11.72
N ILE A 158 -9.39 -18.69 -11.21
CA ILE A 158 -9.85 -19.59 -10.14
C ILE A 158 -9.69 -21.07 -10.51
N GLY A 159 -10.00 -21.44 -11.76
CA GLY A 159 -9.84 -22.81 -12.25
C GLY A 159 -8.39 -23.29 -12.29
N LEU A 160 -7.44 -22.38 -12.52
CA LEU A 160 -6.00 -22.66 -12.52
C LEU A 160 -5.36 -22.43 -11.14
N LYS A 161 -6.13 -21.93 -10.17
CA LYS A 161 -5.65 -21.47 -8.86
C LYS A 161 -4.45 -20.51 -9.00
N VAL A 162 -4.54 -19.53 -9.89
CA VAL A 162 -3.52 -18.49 -10.03
C VAL A 162 -4.12 -17.11 -9.83
N ALA A 163 -3.44 -16.27 -9.06
CA ALA A 163 -3.72 -14.85 -8.92
C ALA A 163 -2.49 -14.07 -9.38
N VAL A 164 -2.67 -13.22 -10.39
CA VAL A 164 -1.61 -12.33 -10.89
C VAL A 164 -2.01 -10.91 -10.53
N THR A 165 -1.14 -10.21 -9.82
CA THR A 165 -1.29 -8.77 -9.55
C THR A 165 -0.33 -7.97 -10.42
N ASP A 166 -0.82 -6.96 -11.11
CA ASP A 166 -0.01 -6.17 -12.07
C ASP A 166 -0.03 -4.66 -11.81
N SER A 167 -0.92 -4.21 -10.93
CA SER A 167 -1.16 -2.81 -10.68
C SER A 167 -1.71 -2.57 -9.28
N THR A 168 -1.73 -1.32 -8.86
CA THR A 168 -2.26 -0.89 -7.57
C THR A 168 -3.18 0.30 -7.74
N GLU A 169 -4.24 0.36 -6.94
CA GLU A 169 -5.10 1.53 -6.81
C GLU A 169 -4.96 2.09 -5.39
N THR A 170 -4.99 3.41 -5.27
CA THR A 170 -4.73 4.15 -4.02
C THR A 170 -5.78 5.25 -3.82
N TYR A 171 -5.84 5.81 -2.60
CA TYR A 171 -6.83 6.79 -2.15
C TYR A 171 -8.28 6.34 -2.40
N MET A 172 -8.52 5.04 -2.30
CA MET A 172 -9.87 4.50 -2.38
C MET A 172 -10.64 4.83 -1.13
N LYS A 173 -11.96 5.02 -1.27
CA LYS A 173 -12.84 5.24 -0.12
C LYS A 173 -12.85 4.00 0.78
N TYR A 174 -12.63 4.17 2.08
CA TYR A 174 -12.61 3.10 3.08
C TYR A 174 -14.04 2.65 3.48
N SER A 175 -14.93 2.56 2.50
CA SER A 175 -16.35 2.26 2.68
C SER A 175 -16.59 0.89 3.34
N SER A 176 -17.79 0.66 3.84
CA SER A 176 -18.17 -0.65 4.37
C SER A 176 -18.01 -1.79 3.35
N ASP A 177 -18.21 -1.51 2.05
CA ASP A 177 -17.99 -2.49 0.98
C ASP A 177 -16.50 -2.81 0.82
N PHE A 178 -15.64 -1.77 0.81
CA PHE A 178 -14.18 -1.95 0.82
C PHE A 178 -13.76 -2.80 2.02
N GLN A 179 -14.22 -2.47 3.22
CA GLN A 179 -13.92 -3.23 4.44
C GLN A 179 -14.40 -4.67 4.38
N ALA A 180 -15.55 -4.94 3.75
CA ALA A 180 -16.06 -6.29 3.58
C ALA A 180 -15.24 -7.10 2.57
N LYS A 181 -14.76 -6.45 1.51
CA LYS A 181 -13.91 -7.02 0.47
C LYS A 181 -12.48 -7.30 0.97
N HIS A 182 -11.97 -6.45 1.85
CA HIS A 182 -10.61 -6.47 2.41
C HIS A 182 -10.59 -6.84 3.90
N LYS A 183 -11.47 -7.78 4.29
CA LYS A 183 -11.87 -8.01 5.68
C LYS A 183 -10.73 -8.23 6.66
N THR A 184 -9.76 -9.08 6.32
CA THR A 184 -8.67 -9.45 7.24
C THR A 184 -7.75 -8.27 7.49
N MET A 185 -7.34 -7.57 6.43
CA MET A 185 -6.46 -6.40 6.54
C MET A 185 -7.18 -5.20 7.18
N SER A 186 -8.48 -5.02 6.92
CA SER A 186 -9.32 -4.04 7.61
C SER A 186 -9.41 -4.33 9.11
N SER A 187 -9.63 -5.59 9.50
CA SER A 187 -9.70 -5.98 10.90
C SER A 187 -8.36 -5.86 11.63
N ALA A 188 -7.25 -5.97 10.90
CA ALA A 188 -5.90 -5.77 11.41
C ALA A 188 -5.49 -4.28 11.48
N GLY A 189 -6.35 -3.34 11.08
CA GLY A 189 -6.07 -1.90 11.14
C GLY A 189 -5.05 -1.42 10.10
N LYS A 190 -4.83 -2.19 9.02
CA LYS A 190 -3.81 -1.86 8.01
C LYS A 190 -4.13 -0.59 7.24
N TYR A 191 -5.38 -0.42 6.80
CA TYR A 191 -5.77 0.71 5.95
C TYR A 191 -5.93 2.03 6.70
N ALA A 192 -6.57 2.02 7.87
CA ALA A 192 -7.00 3.25 8.54
C ALA A 192 -6.93 3.13 10.07
N SER A 193 -6.78 4.26 10.74
CA SER A 193 -6.82 4.41 12.19
C SER A 193 -7.93 5.38 12.57
N ASP A 194 -8.46 5.27 13.78
CA ASP A 194 -9.58 6.07 14.28
C ASP A 194 -9.18 7.51 14.69
N SER A 195 -7.99 8.01 14.35
CA SER A 195 -7.60 9.41 14.51
C SER A 195 -6.42 9.79 13.63
N ILE A 196 -6.25 11.10 13.36
CA ILE A 196 -5.08 11.63 12.64
C ILE A 196 -3.78 11.30 13.38
N GLU A 197 -3.77 11.37 14.72
CA GLU A 197 -2.58 11.10 15.53
C GLU A 197 -2.10 9.65 15.41
N LYS A 198 -3.01 8.68 15.50
CA LYS A 198 -2.67 7.26 15.33
C LYS A 198 -2.25 6.97 13.90
N GLU A 199 -2.96 7.54 12.93
CA GLU A 199 -2.63 7.35 11.52
C GLU A 199 -1.28 7.95 11.16
N LEU A 200 -0.94 9.13 11.68
CA LEU A 200 0.37 9.76 11.47
C LEU A 200 1.50 8.89 12.04
N ASN A 201 1.32 8.35 13.24
CA ASN A 201 2.31 7.45 13.82
C ASN A 201 2.48 6.17 13.00
N LYS A 202 1.38 5.58 12.52
CA LYS A 202 1.44 4.40 11.64
C LYS A 202 2.13 4.73 10.32
N THR A 203 1.80 5.87 9.70
CA THR A 203 2.41 6.35 8.45
C THR A 203 3.92 6.55 8.59
N ILE A 204 4.37 7.28 9.62
CA ILE A 204 5.80 7.50 9.88
C ILE A 204 6.51 6.17 10.16
N GLN A 205 5.87 5.24 10.86
CA GLN A 205 6.45 3.92 11.14
C GLN A 205 6.61 3.10 9.84
N ASN A 206 5.62 3.14 8.96
CA ASN A 206 5.62 2.41 7.68
C ASN A 206 6.57 3.01 6.63
N ASP A 207 6.81 4.32 6.64
CA ASP A 207 7.75 5.01 5.73
C ASP A 207 9.20 4.71 6.18
N LYS A 208 9.69 3.52 5.86
CA LYS A 208 10.90 2.93 6.48
C LYS A 208 12.15 3.72 6.13
N ASN A 209 12.22 4.23 4.90
CA ASN A 209 13.32 5.03 4.37
C ASN A 209 13.16 6.53 4.66
N SER A 210 12.01 6.99 5.17
CA SER A 210 11.73 8.39 5.51
C SER A 210 11.88 9.32 4.31
N ASP A 211 11.46 8.87 3.13
CA ASP A 211 11.55 9.63 1.89
C ASP A 211 10.26 10.38 1.53
N GLY A 212 9.20 10.23 2.35
CA GLY A 212 7.92 10.89 2.14
C GLY A 212 7.04 10.18 1.10
N SER A 213 7.38 8.95 0.74
CA SER A 213 6.65 8.09 -0.20
C SER A 213 6.42 6.72 0.44
N LEU A 214 5.17 6.28 0.52
CA LEU A 214 4.83 4.95 1.01
C LEU A 214 4.57 4.03 -0.16
N THR A 215 5.43 3.03 -0.32
CA THR A 215 5.25 1.99 -1.33
C THR A 215 4.29 0.88 -0.85
N TYR A 216 3.72 0.12 -1.77
CA TYR A 216 2.82 -0.99 -1.43
C TYR A 216 3.48 -1.99 -0.49
N GLY A 217 4.75 -2.37 -0.76
CA GLY A 217 5.53 -3.31 0.04
C GLY A 217 5.94 -2.79 1.43
N GLU A 218 5.84 -1.48 1.66
CA GLU A 218 5.99 -0.90 3.01
C GLU A 218 4.71 -1.01 3.84
N LEU A 219 3.56 -1.02 3.18
CA LEU A 219 2.23 -1.09 3.81
C LEU A 219 1.73 -2.53 4.00
N MET A 220 2.02 -3.40 3.03
CA MET A 220 1.67 -4.81 3.03
C MET A 220 2.88 -5.65 2.64
N ASP A 221 3.27 -6.58 3.52
CA ASP A 221 4.22 -7.61 3.09
C ASP A 221 3.56 -8.61 2.12
N LYS A 222 4.37 -9.51 1.56
CA LYS A 222 3.89 -10.51 0.60
C LYS A 222 2.76 -11.37 1.18
N SER A 223 2.89 -11.85 2.41
CA SER A 223 1.87 -12.70 3.03
C SER A 223 0.57 -11.94 3.28
N GLU A 224 0.68 -10.67 3.68
CA GLU A 224 -0.46 -9.79 3.89
C GLU A 224 -1.18 -9.48 2.58
N SER A 225 -0.42 -9.22 1.51
CA SER A 225 -0.96 -9.01 0.16
C SER A 225 -1.68 -10.26 -0.38
N GLU A 226 -1.08 -11.45 -0.24
CA GLU A 226 -1.72 -12.71 -0.66
C GLU A 226 -3.01 -12.97 0.11
N GLN A 227 -3.04 -12.66 1.42
CA GLN A 227 -4.24 -12.78 2.23
C GLN A 227 -5.31 -11.75 1.81
N ASP A 228 -4.93 -10.53 1.50
CA ASP A 228 -5.86 -9.50 1.03
C ASP A 228 -6.48 -9.87 -0.32
N VAL A 229 -5.66 -10.33 -1.27
CA VAL A 229 -6.13 -10.85 -2.56
C VAL A 229 -7.06 -12.05 -2.36
N THR A 230 -6.77 -12.92 -1.39
CA THR A 230 -7.64 -14.05 -1.04
C THR A 230 -9.01 -13.58 -0.56
N ASP A 231 -9.06 -12.54 0.27
CA ASP A 231 -10.32 -11.95 0.73
C ASP A 231 -11.13 -11.35 -0.43
N VAL A 232 -10.45 -10.63 -1.34
CA VAL A 232 -11.05 -10.08 -2.56
C VAL A 232 -11.67 -11.20 -3.42
N ILE A 233 -10.93 -12.29 -3.66
CA ILE A 233 -11.41 -13.45 -4.42
C ILE A 233 -12.63 -14.08 -3.75
N ASN A 234 -12.57 -14.31 -2.44
CA ASN A 234 -13.70 -14.85 -1.68
C ASN A 234 -14.94 -13.97 -1.75
N TYR A 235 -14.75 -12.65 -1.67
CA TYR A 235 -15.82 -11.68 -1.82
C TYR A 235 -16.47 -11.80 -3.20
N MET A 236 -15.69 -11.78 -4.28
CA MET A 236 -16.21 -11.91 -5.65
C MET A 236 -16.95 -13.24 -5.87
N LEU A 237 -16.40 -14.36 -5.40
CA LEU A 237 -17.05 -15.67 -5.51
C LEU A 237 -18.36 -15.75 -4.74
N LYS A 238 -18.42 -15.14 -3.55
CA LYS A 238 -19.63 -15.12 -2.71
C LYS A 238 -20.78 -14.37 -3.40
N TYR A 239 -20.47 -13.30 -4.12
CA TYR A 239 -21.46 -12.44 -4.77
C TYR A 239 -21.63 -12.70 -6.28
N GLY A 240 -20.95 -13.70 -6.84
CA GLY A 240 -21.06 -14.05 -8.25
C GLY A 240 -20.49 -12.98 -9.20
N LEU A 241 -19.52 -12.19 -8.74
CA LEU A 241 -18.87 -11.10 -9.49
C LEU A 241 -17.72 -11.61 -10.38
N THR A 242 -17.74 -12.89 -10.74
CA THR A 242 -16.71 -13.52 -11.57
C THR A 242 -17.31 -13.83 -12.94
N GLU A 243 -16.66 -13.36 -14.01
CA GLU A 243 -16.99 -13.83 -15.35
C GLU A 243 -16.28 -15.17 -15.59
N PRO A 244 -17.00 -16.23 -15.99
CA PRO A 244 -16.35 -17.45 -16.40
C PRO A 244 -15.57 -17.17 -17.70
N VAL A 245 -14.25 -17.23 -17.62
CA VAL A 245 -13.44 -17.39 -18.84
C VAL A 245 -13.64 -18.83 -19.28
N GLU A 246 -14.50 -19.05 -20.28
CA GLU A 246 -14.54 -20.31 -21.03
C GLU A 246 -13.23 -20.43 -21.83
N LEU A 247 -12.17 -20.87 -21.14
CA LEU A 247 -11.11 -21.62 -21.81
C LEU A 247 -11.84 -22.86 -22.33
N GLY A 248 -12.19 -22.89 -23.62
CA GLY A 248 -12.87 -24.02 -24.24
C GLY A 248 -12.17 -25.35 -23.93
N GLU A 249 -12.71 -26.48 -24.42
CA GLU A 249 -12.09 -27.80 -24.19
C GLU A 249 -10.66 -27.95 -24.75
N ASP A 250 -10.09 -26.90 -25.36
CA ASP A 250 -8.71 -26.85 -25.84
C ASP A 250 -7.68 -26.95 -24.70
N LEU A 251 -7.22 -28.18 -24.51
CA LEU A 251 -6.18 -28.53 -23.55
C LEU A 251 -4.85 -27.80 -23.82
N LEU A 252 -4.54 -27.46 -25.08
CA LEU A 252 -3.31 -26.75 -25.43
C LEU A 252 -3.35 -25.31 -24.93
N ALA A 253 -4.46 -24.60 -25.13
CA ALA A 253 -4.64 -23.24 -24.63
C ALA A 253 -4.60 -23.20 -23.09
N LYS A 254 -5.22 -24.18 -22.42
CA LYS A 254 -5.17 -24.33 -20.96
C LYS A 254 -3.75 -24.59 -20.46
N ALA A 255 -3.04 -25.52 -21.10
CA ALA A 255 -1.66 -25.83 -20.76
C ALA A 255 -0.75 -24.62 -20.96
N LEU A 256 -0.90 -23.91 -22.08
CA LEU A 256 -0.07 -22.75 -22.40
C LEU A 256 -0.25 -21.64 -21.37
N LEU A 257 -1.49 -21.30 -21.05
CA LEU A 257 -1.80 -20.31 -20.03
C LEU A 257 -1.26 -20.75 -18.65
N GLN A 258 -1.48 -22.01 -18.28
CA GLN A 258 -0.99 -22.55 -17.02
C GLN A 258 0.55 -22.53 -16.93
N GLN A 259 1.27 -22.75 -18.03
CA GLN A 259 2.72 -22.62 -18.08
C GLN A 259 3.18 -21.18 -17.89
N PHE A 260 2.58 -20.24 -18.64
CA PHE A 260 2.92 -18.82 -18.55
C PHE A 260 2.66 -18.26 -17.15
N MET A 261 1.62 -18.76 -16.50
CA MET A 261 1.18 -18.32 -15.20
C MET A 261 1.89 -19.08 -14.08
N GLY A 262 1.66 -20.39 -13.94
CA GLY A 262 2.21 -21.19 -12.85
C GLY A 262 3.62 -21.74 -13.06
N GLY A 263 4.27 -21.45 -14.19
CA GLY A 263 5.50 -22.09 -14.60
C GLY A 263 5.30 -23.54 -15.05
N VAL A 264 6.33 -24.13 -15.64
CA VAL A 264 6.30 -25.52 -16.18
C VAL A 264 6.01 -26.55 -15.09
N SER A 265 6.41 -26.28 -13.85
CA SER A 265 6.16 -27.15 -12.68
C SER A 265 4.67 -27.26 -12.33
N SER A 266 3.84 -26.31 -12.74
CA SER A 266 2.40 -26.34 -12.50
C SER A 266 1.63 -27.27 -13.44
N LEU A 267 2.25 -27.72 -14.54
CA LEU A 267 1.62 -28.56 -15.56
C LEU A 267 1.59 -30.04 -15.17
N ASN A 268 0.49 -30.73 -15.48
CA ASN A 268 0.44 -32.19 -15.42
C ASN A 268 1.14 -32.84 -16.63
N ALA A 269 1.30 -34.17 -16.62
CA ALA A 269 2.02 -34.89 -17.67
C ALA A 269 1.41 -34.70 -19.07
N GLU A 270 0.08 -34.73 -19.18
CA GLU A 270 -0.65 -34.57 -20.45
C GLU A 270 -0.48 -33.16 -21.02
N GLN A 271 -0.51 -32.14 -20.15
CA GLN A 271 -0.29 -30.74 -20.50
C GLN A 271 1.16 -30.47 -20.92
N LYS A 272 2.14 -31.10 -20.26
CA LYS A 272 3.54 -31.03 -20.69
C LYS A 272 3.71 -31.67 -22.07
N GLU A 273 3.07 -32.81 -22.30
CA GLU A 273 3.14 -33.53 -23.57
C GLU A 273 2.51 -32.73 -24.73
N ILE A 274 1.33 -32.11 -24.52
CA ILE A 274 0.67 -31.34 -25.58
C ILE A 274 1.46 -30.07 -25.94
N LEU A 275 2.05 -29.39 -24.95
CA LEU A 275 2.93 -28.25 -25.19
C LEU A 275 4.23 -28.66 -25.87
N ALA A 276 4.83 -29.78 -25.48
CA ALA A 276 6.05 -30.29 -26.10
C ALA A 276 5.81 -30.63 -27.59
N LYS A 277 4.68 -31.30 -27.89
CA LYS A 277 4.27 -31.59 -29.28
C LYS A 277 4.04 -30.32 -30.09
N ALA A 278 3.50 -29.27 -29.47
CA ALA A 278 3.32 -27.97 -30.10
C ALA A 278 4.61 -27.14 -30.19
N GLY A 279 5.72 -27.58 -29.58
CA GLY A 279 6.95 -26.79 -29.46
C GLY A 279 6.85 -25.60 -28.50
N LEU A 280 5.80 -25.53 -27.68
CA LEU A 280 5.50 -24.42 -26.78
C LEU A 280 5.90 -24.66 -25.32
N LEU A 281 6.46 -25.84 -25.00
CA LEU A 281 6.94 -26.14 -23.65
C LEU A 281 8.19 -25.31 -23.33
N MET A 282 8.13 -24.51 -22.27
CA MET A 282 9.25 -23.72 -21.73
C MET A 282 10.17 -24.62 -20.87
N ASP A 283 11.39 -24.16 -20.60
CA ASP A 283 12.25 -24.83 -19.61
C ASP A 283 11.88 -24.41 -18.17
N GLU A 284 12.22 -25.25 -17.17
CA GLU A 284 11.84 -25.02 -15.77
C GLU A 284 12.54 -23.81 -15.11
N ASN A 285 13.56 -23.23 -15.76
CA ASN A 285 14.46 -22.21 -15.23
C ASN A 285 14.44 -20.87 -16.01
N THR A 286 13.65 -20.74 -17.08
CA THR A 286 13.67 -19.55 -17.94
C THR A 286 12.27 -18.99 -18.18
N GLN A 287 12.09 -17.70 -17.85
CA GLN A 287 11.07 -16.83 -18.47
C GLN A 287 11.49 -16.38 -19.89
N ASP A 288 12.47 -17.04 -20.50
CA ASP A 288 13.04 -16.69 -21.80
C ASP A 288 12.42 -17.56 -22.90
N LEU A 289 11.85 -16.90 -23.92
CA LEU A 289 11.25 -17.52 -25.09
C LEU A 289 12.26 -18.27 -25.97
N SER A 290 13.56 -18.14 -25.71
CA SER A 290 14.64 -18.80 -26.47
C SER A 290 14.49 -20.33 -26.54
N SER A 291 13.99 -20.98 -25.48
CA SER A 291 13.75 -22.43 -25.47
C SER A 291 12.56 -22.83 -26.36
N VAL A 292 11.48 -22.04 -26.32
CA VAL A 292 10.29 -22.20 -27.17
C VAL A 292 10.65 -22.00 -28.64
N ILE A 293 11.45 -20.98 -28.96
CA ILE A 293 11.90 -20.71 -30.34
C ILE A 293 12.67 -21.92 -30.90
N LYS A 294 13.64 -22.45 -30.14
CA LYS A 294 14.41 -23.65 -30.55
C LYS A 294 13.52 -24.88 -30.76
N ASN A 295 12.52 -25.07 -29.91
CA ASN A 295 11.60 -26.20 -30.03
C ASN A 295 10.71 -26.08 -31.27
N ILE A 296 10.24 -24.87 -31.60
CA ILE A 296 9.50 -24.61 -32.85
C ILE A 296 10.39 -24.85 -34.06
N GLU A 297 11.63 -24.36 -34.06
CA GLU A 297 12.61 -24.58 -35.14
C GLU A 297 12.86 -26.08 -35.37
N ALA A 298 13.11 -26.85 -34.31
CA ALA A 298 13.34 -28.29 -34.40
C ALA A 298 12.10 -29.05 -34.92
N ASN A 299 10.90 -28.63 -34.53
CA ASN A 299 9.66 -29.24 -35.03
C ASN A 299 9.40 -28.91 -36.51
N ILE A 300 9.76 -27.70 -36.97
CA ILE A 300 9.72 -27.33 -38.39
C ILE A 300 10.72 -28.19 -39.20
N GLU A 301 11.94 -28.35 -38.72
CA GLU A 301 12.96 -29.19 -39.38
C GLU A 301 12.53 -30.67 -39.47
N ASN A 302 11.95 -31.20 -38.40
CA ASN A 302 11.53 -32.61 -38.35
C ASN A 302 10.24 -32.90 -39.13
N SER A 303 9.39 -31.90 -39.37
CA SER A 303 8.12 -32.07 -40.10
C SER A 303 8.26 -32.04 -41.62
N LYS A 304 9.46 -31.83 -42.17
CA LYS A 304 9.72 -31.77 -43.63
C LYS A 304 8.73 -30.88 -44.39
N ILE A 305 8.39 -29.72 -43.84
CA ILE A 305 7.60 -28.74 -44.59
C ILE A 305 8.56 -28.01 -45.54
N ASP A 306 8.59 -28.44 -46.80
CA ASP A 306 9.37 -27.83 -47.87
C ASP A 306 8.76 -26.46 -48.23
N PHE A 307 9.20 -25.40 -47.56
CA PHE A 307 8.92 -24.03 -47.98
C PHE A 307 9.77 -23.69 -49.21
N LYS A 308 9.44 -24.29 -50.36
CA LYS A 308 9.87 -23.73 -51.64
C LYS A 308 9.05 -22.48 -51.90
N VAL A 309 9.72 -21.34 -51.75
CA VAL A 309 9.28 -20.01 -52.21
C VAL A 309 9.09 -20.02 -53.72
#